data_AF-A8PRC7-F1
#
_entry.id   AF-A8PRC7-F1
#
_cell.length_a   1.000
_cell.length_b   1.000
_cell.length_c   1.000
_cell.angle_alpha   90.00
_cell.angle_beta   90.00
_cell.angle_gamma   90.00
#
_symmetry.space_group_name_H-M   'P 1'
#
loop_
_entity.id
_entity.type
_entity.pdbx_description
1 polymer ?
#
loop_
_entity_poly.entity_id
_entity_poly.type
_entity_poly.pdbx_seq_one_letter_code
_entity_poly.pdbx_strand_id
1 'polypeptide(L)'
;MDIQELYSLIDLDLARSSEKLSEIEKKSVAQVLRVWAHMHPEPGYRQGMHELAARLWKLRSSESCLIALATDTQEPNLSTQSIFHVLLMLEEVESDTYFCFSALANRLIPLYYQSERAGSPALIKAILHRADSDLGAHLQAIQLDWVPILLRWHRLLYMYEFPENTCVELWDTLFAIDSTLQLVPYISTVLLLSHRDEIMNGDYIEVMQLLMHMPDIKIPRKLVELALQLYKNPSASTGAAVATSYGQHPPPPEPSSSRIDLARTMLRDLALGLVSQGANPQPTWSPRSEDRLNAETPNHTEQRKRAMLSLDNVHDHY
;
A
#
# COMPACT_ATOMS: atom_id res chain seq x y z
N MET A 1 19.96 15.84 9.39
CA MET A 1 21.10 14.95 9.15
C MET A 1 22.12 15.77 8.38
N ASP A 2 23.36 15.82 8.85
CA ASP A 2 24.42 16.51 8.10
C ASP A 2 24.74 15.74 6.80
N ILE A 3 25.28 16.42 5.79
CA ILE A 3 25.61 15.81 4.49
C ILE A 3 26.65 14.69 4.66
N GLN A 4 27.62 14.87 5.55
CA GLN A 4 28.64 13.84 5.81
C GLN A 4 28.03 12.61 6.50
N GLU A 5 27.10 12.81 7.42
CA GLU A 5 26.35 11.73 8.07
C GLU A 5 25.50 10.96 7.06
N LEU A 6 24.80 11.68 6.16
CA LEU A 6 23.99 11.09 5.10
C LEU A 6 24.83 10.21 4.18
N TYR A 7 25.98 10.70 3.74
CA TYR A 7 26.85 9.94 2.83
C TYR A 7 27.41 8.70 3.52
N SER A 8 27.86 8.84 4.77
CA SER A 8 28.34 7.72 5.57
C SER A 8 27.27 6.65 5.78
N LEU A 9 26.01 7.07 6.00
CA LEU A 9 24.87 6.18 6.15
C LEU A 9 24.58 5.41 4.85
N ILE A 10 24.52 6.12 3.71
CA ILE A 10 24.30 5.49 2.39
C ILE A 10 25.39 4.47 2.09
N ASP A 11 26.65 4.80 2.35
CA ASP A 11 27.79 3.91 2.08
C ASP A 11 27.76 2.66 2.98
N LEU A 12 27.41 2.84 4.26
CA LEU A 12 27.24 1.73 5.20
C LEU A 12 26.13 0.78 4.78
N ASP A 13 25.00 1.33 4.34
CA ASP A 13 23.84 0.57 3.86
C ASP A 13 24.17 -0.18 2.57
N LEU A 14 24.83 0.46 1.60
CA LEU A 14 25.28 -0.21 0.37
C LEU A 14 26.33 -1.30 0.61
N ALA A 15 27.16 -1.16 1.65
CA ALA A 15 28.09 -2.22 2.05
C ALA A 15 27.36 -3.47 2.59
N ARG A 16 26.12 -3.32 3.06
CA ARG A 16 25.25 -4.38 3.60
C ARG A 16 24.15 -4.81 2.63
N SER A 17 24.14 -4.25 1.42
CA SER A 17 23.14 -4.49 0.39
C SER A 17 22.99 -5.98 0.09
N SER A 18 21.76 -6.45 -0.06
CA SER A 18 21.49 -7.82 -0.49
C SER A 18 21.93 -8.07 -1.94
N GLU A 19 21.85 -7.03 -2.76
CA GLU A 19 22.36 -7.05 -4.12
C GLU A 19 23.89 -7.08 -4.14
N LYS A 20 24.44 -8.13 -4.76
CA LYS A 20 25.88 -8.22 -5.03
C LYS A 20 26.28 -7.18 -6.08
N LEU A 21 26.88 -6.08 -5.63
CA LEU A 21 27.40 -5.00 -6.47
C LEU A 21 28.93 -4.92 -6.33
N SER A 22 29.63 -4.66 -7.43
CA SER A 22 31.05 -4.27 -7.44
C SER A 22 31.25 -2.86 -6.89
N GLU A 23 32.48 -2.50 -6.57
CA GLU A 23 32.79 -1.17 -6.01
C GLU A 23 32.48 -0.01 -6.96
N ILE A 24 32.53 -0.24 -8.27
CA ILE A 24 32.15 0.77 -9.27
C ILE A 24 30.64 0.97 -9.28
N GLU A 25 29.89 -0.13 -9.24
CA GLU A 25 28.43 -0.12 -9.24
C GLU A 25 27.89 0.51 -7.95
N LYS A 26 28.47 0.18 -6.79
CA LYS A 26 28.14 0.82 -5.51
C LYS A 26 28.34 2.33 -5.55
N LYS A 27 29.40 2.83 -6.20
CA LYS A 27 29.63 4.28 -6.34
C LYS A 27 28.54 4.93 -7.18
N SER A 28 28.12 4.28 -8.27
CA SER A 28 27.03 4.79 -9.12
C SER A 28 25.70 4.82 -8.37
N VAL A 29 25.33 3.74 -7.69
CA VAL A 29 24.11 3.68 -6.87
C VAL A 29 24.17 4.69 -5.71
N ALA A 30 25.33 4.85 -5.06
CA ALA A 30 25.51 5.87 -4.03
C ALA A 30 25.27 7.27 -4.60
N GLN A 31 25.77 7.58 -5.79
CA GLN A 31 25.57 8.88 -6.42
C GLN A 31 24.08 9.14 -6.70
N VAL A 32 23.35 8.15 -7.23
CA VAL A 32 21.89 8.23 -7.42
C VAL A 32 21.18 8.59 -6.11
N LEU A 33 21.48 7.86 -5.03
CA LEU A 33 20.85 8.05 -3.72
C LEU A 33 21.18 9.42 -3.11
N ARG A 34 22.44 9.85 -3.23
CA ARG A 34 22.92 11.13 -2.69
C ARG A 34 22.28 12.30 -3.41
N VAL A 35 22.23 12.27 -4.74
CA VAL A 35 21.55 13.30 -5.55
C VAL A 35 20.07 13.33 -5.19
N TRP A 36 19.41 12.17 -5.15
CA TRP A 36 17.99 12.11 -4.83
C TRP A 36 17.69 12.68 -3.44
N ALA A 37 18.48 12.32 -2.43
CA ALA A 37 18.31 12.79 -1.06
C ALA A 37 18.54 14.31 -0.91
N HIS A 38 19.46 14.88 -1.69
CA HIS A 38 19.65 16.34 -1.76
C HIS A 38 18.46 17.05 -2.41
N MET A 39 17.89 16.46 -3.45
CA MET A 39 16.73 17.02 -4.16
C MET A 39 15.42 16.87 -3.35
N HIS A 40 15.40 16.00 -2.33
CA HIS A 40 14.24 15.76 -1.47
C HIS A 40 14.62 15.83 0.02
N PRO A 41 14.96 17.01 0.57
CA PRO A 41 15.43 17.15 1.95
C PRO A 41 14.44 16.62 3.00
N GLU A 42 13.15 16.82 2.73
CA GLU A 42 12.05 16.09 3.35
C GLU A 42 11.34 15.38 2.20
N PRO A 43 11.26 14.04 2.18
CA PRO A 43 11.52 13.13 3.30
C PRO A 43 12.98 12.76 3.61
N GLY A 44 13.91 12.92 2.67
CA GLY A 44 15.29 12.47 2.76
C GLY A 44 15.48 10.96 2.58
N TYR A 45 16.74 10.53 2.61
CA TYR A 45 17.12 9.11 2.50
C TYR A 45 16.62 8.28 3.70
N ARG A 46 16.20 7.05 3.41
CA ARG A 46 15.88 6.03 4.42
C ARG A 46 16.49 4.69 4.05
N GLN A 47 16.80 3.93 5.09
CA GLN A 47 17.26 2.55 4.94
C GLN A 47 16.31 1.74 4.03
N GLY A 48 16.86 0.86 3.21
CA GLY A 48 16.10 0.10 2.20
C GLY A 48 15.90 0.82 0.86
N MET A 49 16.00 2.16 0.80
CA MET A 49 16.03 2.86 -0.49
C MET A 49 17.23 2.42 -1.35
N HIS A 50 18.33 2.03 -0.71
CA HIS A 50 19.49 1.47 -1.39
C HIS A 50 19.20 0.14 -2.09
N GLU A 51 18.36 -0.73 -1.52
CA GLU A 51 17.97 -1.99 -2.15
C GLU A 51 17.14 -1.75 -3.42
N LEU A 52 16.19 -0.81 -3.36
CA LEU A 52 15.41 -0.39 -4.53
C LEU A 52 16.30 0.19 -5.63
N ALA A 53 17.20 1.11 -5.27
CA ALA A 53 18.12 1.72 -6.23
C ALA A 53 19.08 0.67 -6.84
N ALA A 54 19.60 -0.25 -6.02
CA ALA A 54 20.48 -1.33 -6.48
C ALA A 54 19.77 -2.29 -7.44
N ARG A 55 18.54 -2.71 -7.15
CA ARG A 55 17.74 -3.57 -8.04
C ARG A 55 17.46 -2.89 -9.38
N LEU A 56 17.01 -1.64 -9.36
CA LEU A 56 16.75 -0.86 -10.57
C LEU A 56 18.01 -0.67 -11.41
N TRP A 57 19.14 -0.38 -10.76
CA TRP A 57 20.44 -0.25 -11.43
C TRP A 57 20.83 -1.55 -12.13
N LYS A 58 20.70 -2.70 -11.45
CA LYS A 58 21.02 -4.01 -12.04
C LYS A 58 20.14 -4.36 -13.22
N LEU A 59 18.83 -4.16 -13.09
CA LEU A 59 17.88 -4.38 -14.18
C LEU A 59 18.28 -3.56 -15.40
N ARG A 60 18.45 -2.24 -15.22
CA ARG A 60 18.82 -1.34 -16.30
C ARG A 60 20.19 -1.66 -16.91
N SER A 61 21.18 -2.01 -16.09
CA SER A 61 22.51 -2.43 -16.54
C SER A 61 22.47 -3.74 -17.36
N SER A 62 21.64 -4.70 -16.94
CA SER A 62 21.46 -5.97 -17.66
C SER A 62 20.89 -5.77 -19.07
N GLU A 63 19.94 -4.83 -19.23
CA GLU A 63 19.35 -4.50 -20.53
C GLU A 63 20.39 -3.90 -21.49
N SER A 64 21.29 -3.03 -20.99
CA SER A 64 22.41 -2.52 -21.77
C SER A 64 23.36 -3.63 -22.22
N CYS A 65 23.67 -4.58 -21.34
CA CYS A 65 24.58 -5.69 -21.65
C CYS A 65 24.00 -6.61 -22.74
N LEU A 66 22.69 -6.92 -22.66
CA LEU A 66 22.01 -7.73 -23.68
C LEU A 66 22.10 -7.10 -25.07
N ILE A 67 21.98 -5.77 -25.17
CA ILE A 67 22.07 -5.06 -26.45
C ILE A 67 23.50 -5.03 -26.98
N ALA A 68 24.49 -4.80 -26.11
CA ALA A 68 25.90 -4.82 -26.51
C ALA A 68 26.31 -6.20 -27.08
N LEU A 69 25.83 -7.29 -26.48
CA LEU A 69 26.05 -8.65 -26.98
C LEU A 69 25.30 -8.93 -28.29
N ALA A 70 24.08 -8.41 -28.43
CA ALA A 70 23.29 -8.54 -29.66
C ALA A 70 23.91 -7.76 -30.83
N THR A 71 24.59 -6.65 -30.59
CA THR A 71 25.28 -5.90 -31.65
C THR A 71 26.55 -6.58 -32.19
N ASP A 72 27.20 -7.42 -31.39
CA ASP A 72 28.37 -8.22 -31.83
C ASP A 72 27.97 -9.40 -32.74
N THR A 73 26.70 -9.83 -32.69
CA THR A 73 26.18 -10.93 -33.50
C THR A 73 25.44 -10.38 -34.72
N GLN A 74 26.16 -10.26 -35.84
CA GLN A 74 25.70 -9.65 -37.08
C GLN A 74 24.31 -10.16 -37.57
N GLU A 75 23.32 -9.27 -37.61
CA GLU A 75 22.56 -8.88 -38.83
C GLU A 75 21.80 -7.56 -38.57
N PRO A 76 21.90 -6.55 -39.46
CA PRO A 76 21.50 -5.19 -39.15
C PRO A 76 20.05 -4.94 -39.60
N ASN A 77 19.06 -5.24 -38.74
CA ASN A 77 17.72 -4.67 -38.91
C ASN A 77 17.72 -3.24 -38.34
N LEU A 78 18.13 -2.31 -39.21
CA LEU A 78 18.73 -0.99 -38.93
C LEU A 78 17.86 0.12 -38.34
N SER A 79 16.57 -0.07 -38.09
CA SER A 79 15.74 1.03 -37.54
C SER A 79 15.48 0.89 -36.03
N THR A 80 15.07 -0.28 -35.57
CA THR A 80 14.68 -0.51 -34.16
C THR A 80 15.88 -0.89 -33.28
N GLN A 81 16.85 -1.64 -33.78
CA GLN A 81 18.06 -1.95 -33.00
C GLN A 81 18.89 -0.68 -32.73
N SER A 82 18.89 0.28 -33.67
CA SER A 82 19.57 1.55 -33.51
C SER A 82 18.94 2.43 -32.41
N ILE A 83 17.60 2.48 -32.31
CA ILE A 83 16.95 3.29 -31.27
C ILE A 83 17.13 2.69 -29.87
N PHE A 84 17.02 1.36 -29.72
CA PHE A 84 17.27 0.71 -28.44
C PHE A 84 18.73 0.83 -28.01
N HIS A 85 19.68 0.74 -28.94
CA HIS A 85 21.09 0.98 -28.64
C HIS A 85 21.31 2.39 -28.08
N VAL A 86 20.69 3.42 -28.67
CA VAL A 86 20.77 4.81 -28.16
C VAL A 86 20.09 4.96 -26.80
N LEU A 87 18.93 4.34 -26.59
CA LEU A 87 18.17 4.45 -25.34
C LEU A 87 18.77 3.65 -24.19
N LEU A 88 19.48 2.56 -24.49
CA LEU A 88 19.96 1.60 -23.50
C LEU A 88 21.50 1.57 -23.45
N MET A 89 22.14 2.72 -23.65
CA MET A 89 23.59 2.88 -23.49
C MET A 89 24.03 2.60 -22.05
N LEU A 90 25.27 2.11 -21.90
CA LEU A 90 25.85 1.81 -20.59
C LEU A 90 26.12 3.08 -19.77
N GLU A 91 26.46 4.18 -20.45
CA GLU A 91 26.75 5.48 -19.85
C GLU A 91 25.51 6.10 -19.21
N GLU A 92 24.32 5.75 -19.69
CA GLU A 92 23.04 6.30 -19.21
C GLU A 92 22.44 5.48 -18.05
N VAL A 93 23.04 4.35 -17.66
CA VAL A 93 22.51 3.49 -16.59
C VAL A 93 22.33 4.25 -15.29
N GLU A 94 23.28 5.12 -14.91
CA GLU A 94 23.17 5.92 -13.68
C GLU A 94 22.01 6.93 -13.75
N SER A 95 21.91 7.66 -14.87
CA SER A 95 20.86 8.65 -15.14
C SER A 95 19.47 8.01 -15.16
N ASP A 96 19.31 6.92 -15.90
CA ASP A 96 18.05 6.19 -16.03
C ASP A 96 17.62 5.59 -14.69
N THR A 97 18.59 5.04 -13.94
CA THR A 97 18.35 4.55 -12.59
C THR A 97 17.84 5.67 -11.70
N TYR A 98 18.41 6.87 -11.77
CA TYR A 98 17.95 8.02 -10.99
C TYR A 98 16.49 8.38 -11.30
N PHE A 99 16.10 8.46 -12.57
CA PHE A 99 14.73 8.82 -12.92
C PHE A 99 13.72 7.73 -12.53
N CYS A 100 14.04 6.47 -12.81
CA CYS A 100 13.22 5.32 -12.41
C CYS A 100 13.07 5.25 -10.88
N PHE A 101 14.19 5.36 -10.16
CA PHE A 101 14.20 5.38 -8.70
C PHE A 101 13.41 6.56 -8.15
N SER A 102 13.60 7.77 -8.70
CA SER A 102 12.87 8.96 -8.24
C SER A 102 11.36 8.82 -8.45
N ALA A 103 10.94 8.28 -9.59
CA ALA A 103 9.54 8.00 -9.86
C ALA A 103 8.97 7.01 -8.84
N LEU A 104 9.70 5.93 -8.54
CA LEU A 104 9.27 4.91 -7.60
C LEU A 104 9.26 5.41 -6.15
N ALA A 105 10.37 6.00 -5.70
CA ALA A 105 10.53 6.54 -4.36
C ALA A 105 9.43 7.54 -4.02
N ASN A 106 9.10 8.46 -4.94
CA ASN A 106 8.04 9.45 -4.71
C ASN A 106 6.65 8.82 -4.46
N ARG A 107 6.37 7.67 -5.07
CA ARG A 107 5.11 6.92 -4.85
C ARG A 107 5.15 6.09 -3.58
N LEU A 108 6.34 5.65 -3.16
CA LEU A 108 6.52 4.88 -1.93
C LEU A 108 6.59 5.75 -0.68
N ILE A 109 6.92 7.04 -0.77
CA ILE A 109 7.00 7.97 0.38
C ILE A 109 5.82 7.80 1.36
N PRO A 110 4.54 7.78 0.93
CA PRO A 110 3.44 7.55 1.84
C PRO A 110 3.56 6.24 2.64
N LEU A 111 4.09 5.17 2.04
CA LEU A 111 4.34 3.88 2.69
C LEU A 111 5.51 3.94 3.69
N TYR A 112 6.51 4.80 3.45
CA TYR A 112 7.64 5.00 4.38
C TYR A 112 7.28 5.89 5.58
N TYR A 113 6.42 6.89 5.42
CA TYR A 113 6.22 7.97 6.40
C TYR A 113 4.82 8.01 7.03
N GLN A 114 3.80 7.48 6.36
CA GLN A 114 2.42 7.52 6.85
C GLN A 114 2.01 6.13 7.36
N SER A 115 2.56 5.74 8.51
CA SER A 115 2.11 4.57 9.29
C SER A 115 0.61 4.60 9.63
N GLU A 116 -0.06 5.75 9.49
CA GLU A 116 -1.50 5.91 9.75
C GLU A 116 -2.39 5.71 8.51
N ARG A 117 -1.87 5.73 7.28
CA ARG A 117 -2.73 5.73 6.07
C ARG A 117 -2.33 4.77 4.96
N ALA A 118 -1.05 4.70 4.60
CA ALA A 118 -0.62 3.94 3.42
C ALA A 118 0.24 2.71 3.77
N GLY A 119 1.02 2.77 4.86
CA GLY A 119 1.68 1.60 5.50
C GLY A 119 0.93 1.09 6.73
N SER A 120 -0.29 1.56 6.97
CA SER A 120 -1.11 1.14 8.10
C SER A 120 -1.83 -0.16 7.79
N PRO A 121 -1.90 -1.12 8.73
CA PRO A 121 -2.75 -2.30 8.55
C PRO A 121 -4.23 -1.95 8.45
N ALA A 122 -4.63 -0.70 8.73
CA ALA A 122 -6.03 -0.26 8.66
C ALA A 122 -6.68 -0.55 7.30
N LEU A 123 -5.99 -0.30 6.19
CA LEU A 123 -6.56 -0.56 4.87
C LEU A 123 -6.70 -2.06 4.60
N ILE A 124 -5.69 -2.88 4.92
CA ILE A 124 -5.78 -4.34 4.80
C ILE A 124 -6.92 -4.89 5.68
N LYS A 125 -7.03 -4.44 6.93
CA LYS A 125 -8.11 -4.80 7.86
C LYS A 125 -9.48 -4.40 7.31
N ALA A 126 -9.61 -3.21 6.70
CA ALA A 126 -10.85 -2.76 6.09
C ALA A 126 -11.23 -3.58 4.84
N ILE A 127 -10.25 -3.97 4.02
CA ILE A 127 -10.47 -4.86 2.87
C ILE A 127 -10.90 -6.24 3.38
N LEU A 128 -10.20 -6.82 4.35
CA LEU A 128 -10.54 -8.12 4.96
C LEU A 128 -11.94 -8.09 5.58
N HIS A 129 -12.31 -7.05 6.33
CA HIS A 129 -13.66 -6.94 6.89
C HIS A 129 -14.76 -7.04 5.81
N ARG A 130 -14.48 -6.62 4.58
CA ARG A 130 -15.41 -6.74 3.45
C ARG A 130 -15.28 -8.04 2.67
N ALA A 131 -14.08 -8.58 2.56
CA ALA A 131 -13.74 -9.72 1.72
C ALA A 131 -13.81 -11.08 2.43
N ASP A 132 -13.41 -11.12 3.70
CA ASP A 132 -13.40 -12.30 4.57
C ASP A 132 -13.32 -11.86 6.04
N SER A 133 -14.50 -11.63 6.65
CA SER A 133 -14.59 -11.13 8.03
C SER A 133 -14.03 -12.12 9.04
N ASP A 134 -14.12 -13.42 8.77
CA ASP A 134 -13.66 -14.47 9.68
C ASP A 134 -12.14 -14.50 9.74
N LEU A 135 -11.46 -14.41 8.58
CA LEU A 135 -10.01 -14.27 8.52
C LEU A 135 -9.55 -12.98 9.23
N GLY A 136 -10.26 -11.87 9.00
CA GLY A 136 -9.97 -10.60 9.69
C GLY A 136 -10.12 -10.71 11.21
N ALA A 137 -11.17 -11.39 11.69
CA ALA A 137 -11.43 -11.60 13.11
C ALA A 137 -10.38 -12.51 13.75
N HIS A 138 -9.95 -13.57 13.07
CA HIS A 138 -8.87 -14.46 13.55
C HIS A 138 -7.55 -13.70 13.71
N LEU A 139 -7.12 -12.96 12.68
CA LEU A 139 -5.90 -12.15 12.72
C LEU A 139 -5.92 -11.09 13.84
N GLN A 140 -7.11 -10.56 14.15
CA GLN A 140 -7.31 -9.66 15.29
C GLN A 140 -7.24 -10.41 16.62
N ALA A 141 -7.83 -11.61 16.72
CA ALA A 141 -7.87 -12.42 17.93
C ALA A 141 -6.46 -12.88 18.35
N ILE A 142 -5.62 -13.28 17.39
CA ILE A 142 -4.20 -13.61 17.64
C ILE A 142 -3.32 -12.37 17.86
N GLN A 143 -3.89 -11.16 17.74
CA GLN A 143 -3.17 -9.88 17.89
C GLN A 143 -1.95 -9.77 16.96
N LEU A 144 -2.13 -10.10 15.68
CA LEU A 144 -1.04 -10.09 14.71
C LEU A 144 -0.34 -8.72 14.66
N ASP A 145 0.99 -8.72 14.81
CA ASP A 145 1.81 -7.52 14.64
C ASP A 145 2.09 -7.29 13.15
N TRP A 146 1.48 -6.24 12.61
CA TRP A 146 1.56 -5.92 11.18
C TRP A 146 2.84 -5.20 10.79
N VAL A 147 3.48 -4.51 11.75
CA VAL A 147 4.66 -3.69 11.46
C VAL A 147 5.80 -4.48 10.80
N PRO A 148 6.24 -5.65 11.32
CA PRO A 148 7.31 -6.42 10.69
C PRO A 148 6.95 -6.91 9.28
N ILE A 149 5.68 -7.28 9.06
CA ILE A 149 5.18 -7.78 7.78
C ILE A 149 5.17 -6.64 6.75
N LEU A 150 4.55 -5.51 7.06
CA LEU A 150 4.39 -4.39 6.13
C LEU A 150 5.71 -3.68 5.82
N LEU A 151 6.65 -3.65 6.79
CA LEU A 151 8.01 -3.16 6.54
C LEU A 151 8.76 -3.99 5.51
N ARG A 152 8.47 -5.28 5.37
CA ARG A 152 9.08 -6.13 4.35
C ARG A 152 8.30 -6.10 3.03
N TRP A 153 6.98 -6.17 3.12
CA TRP A 153 6.10 -6.26 1.96
C TRP A 153 5.99 -4.94 1.20
N HIS A 154 5.72 -3.83 1.90
CA HIS A 154 5.37 -2.56 1.25
C HIS A 154 6.58 -1.66 1.04
N ARG A 155 7.47 -1.56 2.03
CA ARG A 155 8.66 -0.68 1.96
C ARG A 155 9.54 -0.98 0.76
N LEU A 156 9.65 -2.26 0.40
CA LEU A 156 10.53 -2.74 -0.66
C LEU A 156 9.76 -3.47 -1.77
N LEU A 157 8.44 -3.26 -1.85
CA LEU A 157 7.57 -3.88 -2.85
C LEU A 157 7.86 -5.38 -3.05
N TYR A 158 7.85 -6.13 -1.94
CA TYR A 158 8.03 -7.58 -1.88
C TYR A 158 9.38 -8.12 -2.34
N MET A 159 10.40 -7.26 -2.49
CA MET A 159 11.75 -7.66 -2.94
C MET A 159 12.40 -8.77 -2.10
N TYR A 160 12.06 -8.87 -0.81
CA TYR A 160 12.58 -9.91 0.09
C TYR A 160 11.63 -11.08 0.32
N GLU A 161 10.42 -11.02 -0.23
CA GLU A 161 9.43 -12.07 -0.06
C GLU A 161 9.48 -13.06 -1.22
N PHE A 162 9.84 -12.58 -2.42
CA PHE A 162 9.86 -13.40 -3.63
C PHE A 162 11.24 -13.42 -4.28
N PRO A 163 11.60 -14.51 -4.98
CA PRO A 163 12.78 -14.55 -5.84
C PRO A 163 12.79 -13.39 -6.84
N GLU A 164 13.99 -13.01 -7.30
CA GLU A 164 14.19 -11.86 -8.18
C GLU A 164 13.27 -11.88 -9.41
N ASN A 165 13.23 -12.99 -10.15
CA ASN A 165 12.39 -13.13 -11.36
C ASN A 165 10.90 -12.94 -11.05
N THR A 166 10.40 -13.57 -9.98
CA THR A 166 9.01 -13.44 -9.54
C THR A 166 8.69 -11.99 -9.14
N CYS A 167 9.62 -11.33 -8.44
CA CYS A 167 9.46 -9.94 -8.01
C CYS A 167 9.44 -8.97 -9.20
N VAL A 168 10.30 -9.17 -10.20
CA VAL A 168 10.34 -8.32 -11.41
C VAL A 168 9.05 -8.50 -12.22
N GLU A 169 8.57 -9.73 -12.42
CA GLU A 169 7.29 -9.97 -13.10
C GLU A 169 6.10 -9.36 -12.34
N LEU A 170 6.14 -9.41 -11.00
CA LEU A 170 5.17 -8.74 -10.14
C LEU A 170 5.19 -7.22 -10.37
N TRP A 171 6.39 -6.61 -10.43
CA TRP A 171 6.56 -5.18 -10.67
C TRP A 171 6.09 -4.77 -12.07
N ASP A 172 6.45 -5.52 -13.11
CA ASP A 172 6.00 -5.26 -14.48
C ASP A 172 4.47 -5.22 -14.56
N THR A 173 3.81 -6.23 -13.97
CA THR A 173 2.35 -6.30 -13.97
C THR A 173 1.75 -5.18 -13.12
N LEU A 174 2.30 -4.93 -11.93
CA LEU A 174 1.82 -3.88 -11.03
C LEU A 174 1.92 -2.51 -11.69
N PHE A 175 3.07 -2.14 -12.25
CA PHE A 175 3.26 -0.82 -12.84
C PHE A 175 2.47 -0.64 -14.14
N ALA A 176 2.26 -1.71 -14.92
CA ALA A 176 1.42 -1.68 -16.11
C ALA A 176 -0.07 -1.46 -15.78
N ILE A 177 -0.57 -2.06 -14.69
CA ILE A 177 -1.97 -1.95 -14.28
C ILE A 177 -2.23 -0.72 -13.41
N ASP A 178 -1.33 -0.45 -12.48
CA ASP A 178 -1.42 0.59 -11.47
C ASP A 178 -0.04 1.21 -11.15
N SER A 179 0.30 2.24 -11.91
CA SER A 179 1.50 3.04 -11.65
C SER A 179 1.41 3.90 -10.38
N THR A 180 0.27 3.95 -9.67
CA THR A 180 0.09 4.73 -8.44
C THR A 180 0.33 3.94 -7.16
N LEU A 181 0.50 2.61 -7.26
CA LEU A 181 0.72 1.67 -6.16
C LEU A 181 -0.46 1.54 -5.16
N GLN A 182 -1.66 1.98 -5.54
CA GLN A 182 -2.88 1.78 -4.76
C GLN A 182 -3.28 0.31 -4.62
N LEU A 183 -2.84 -0.56 -5.54
CA LEU A 183 -3.09 -2.00 -5.47
C LEU A 183 -2.22 -2.73 -4.45
N VAL A 184 -1.16 -2.13 -3.91
CA VAL A 184 -0.23 -2.81 -2.98
C VAL A 184 -0.94 -3.42 -1.75
N PRO A 185 -1.84 -2.71 -1.03
CA PRO A 185 -2.61 -3.29 0.07
C PRO A 185 -3.56 -4.43 -0.37
N TYR A 186 -4.05 -4.37 -1.62
CA TYR A 186 -4.91 -5.41 -2.18
C TYR A 186 -4.10 -6.65 -2.57
N ILE A 187 -2.89 -6.49 -3.11
CA ILE A 187 -1.94 -7.58 -3.34
C ILE A 187 -1.65 -8.30 -2.01
N SER A 188 -1.35 -7.55 -0.95
CA SER A 188 -1.18 -8.12 0.39
C SER A 188 -2.43 -8.86 0.88
N THR A 189 -3.63 -8.34 0.60
CA THR A 189 -4.87 -9.03 0.99
C THR A 189 -5.08 -10.31 0.19
N VAL A 190 -4.76 -10.33 -1.11
CA VAL A 190 -4.80 -11.55 -1.92
C VAL A 190 -3.81 -12.59 -1.42
N LEU A 191 -2.61 -12.19 -0.98
CA LEU A 191 -1.62 -13.10 -0.37
C LEU A 191 -2.13 -13.74 0.94
N LEU A 192 -2.87 -12.98 1.75
CA LEU A 192 -3.53 -13.52 2.95
C LEU A 192 -4.64 -14.50 2.57
N LEU A 193 -5.49 -14.13 1.61
CA LEU A 193 -6.58 -14.98 1.13
C LEU A 193 -6.07 -16.25 0.44
N SER A 194 -4.89 -16.22 -0.19
CA SER A 194 -4.30 -17.38 -0.86
C SER A 194 -3.76 -18.44 0.11
N HIS A 195 -3.54 -18.07 1.38
CA HIS A 195 -3.08 -18.97 2.45
C HIS A 195 -4.09 -19.03 3.61
N ARG A 196 -5.36 -18.73 3.32
CA ARG A 196 -6.44 -18.58 4.30
C ARG A 196 -6.50 -19.74 5.28
N ASP A 197 -6.50 -20.97 4.80
CA ASP A 197 -6.75 -22.15 5.64
C ASP A 197 -5.60 -22.39 6.62
N GLU A 198 -4.36 -22.16 6.19
CA GLU A 198 -3.18 -22.25 7.06
C GLU A 198 -3.22 -21.14 8.13
N ILE A 199 -3.56 -19.92 7.73
CA ILE A 199 -3.68 -18.79 8.66
C ILE A 199 -4.79 -19.02 9.69
N MET A 200 -5.95 -19.53 9.27
CA MET A 200 -7.10 -19.78 10.15
C MET A 200 -6.84 -20.88 11.19
N ASN A 201 -5.98 -21.85 10.86
CA ASN A 201 -5.63 -22.93 11.77
C ASN A 201 -4.40 -22.60 12.64
N GLY A 202 -3.62 -21.60 12.24
CA GLY A 202 -2.37 -21.24 12.92
C GLY A 202 -2.56 -20.31 14.11
N ASP A 203 -1.67 -20.44 15.09
CA ASP A 203 -1.51 -19.46 16.17
C ASP A 203 -0.64 -18.25 15.75
N TYR A 204 -0.37 -17.32 16.67
CA TYR A 204 0.46 -16.14 16.38
C TYR A 204 1.83 -16.50 15.78
N ILE A 205 2.50 -17.53 16.32
CA ILE A 205 3.86 -17.88 15.92
C ILE A 205 3.85 -18.49 14.53
N GLU A 206 2.94 -19.43 14.28
CA GLU A 206 2.79 -20.12 12.99
C GLU A 206 2.42 -19.11 11.89
N VAL A 207 1.44 -18.25 12.14
CA VAL A 207 1.04 -17.21 11.19
C VAL A 207 2.18 -16.22 10.93
N MET A 208 2.89 -15.77 11.97
CA MET A 208 4.03 -14.87 11.77
C MET A 208 5.15 -15.53 10.96
N GLN A 209 5.44 -16.80 11.21
CA GLN A 209 6.47 -17.53 10.46
C GLN A 209 6.11 -17.64 8.98
N LEU A 210 4.84 -17.97 8.68
CA LEU A 210 4.32 -18.03 7.31
C LEU A 210 4.41 -16.66 6.62
N LEU A 211 3.92 -15.59 7.24
CA LEU A 211 3.87 -14.26 6.62
C LEU A 211 5.24 -13.60 6.45
N MET A 212 6.24 -14.02 7.24
CA MET A 212 7.62 -13.57 7.12
C MET A 212 8.45 -14.41 6.13
N HIS A 213 7.93 -15.56 5.70
CA HIS A 213 8.57 -16.49 4.76
C HIS A 213 7.51 -17.05 3.80
N MET A 214 6.95 -16.15 2.98
CA MET A 214 5.86 -16.50 2.08
C MET A 214 6.30 -17.56 1.05
N PRO A 215 5.45 -18.54 0.75
CA PRO A 215 5.65 -19.42 -0.40
C PRO A 215 5.71 -18.63 -1.70
N ASP A 216 6.55 -19.08 -2.64
CA ASP A 216 6.72 -18.40 -3.93
C ASP A 216 5.43 -18.39 -4.75
N ILE A 217 5.21 -17.30 -5.48
CA ILE A 217 4.03 -17.12 -6.34
C ILE A 217 4.32 -17.69 -7.71
N LYS A 218 3.57 -18.71 -8.11
CA LYS A 218 3.72 -19.32 -9.45
C LYS A 218 3.34 -18.41 -10.61
N ILE A 219 2.39 -17.49 -10.40
CA ILE A 219 1.85 -16.61 -11.45
C ILE A 219 1.64 -15.20 -10.87
N PRO A 220 2.70 -14.36 -10.81
CA PRO A 220 2.62 -12.99 -10.30
C PRO A 220 1.53 -12.15 -10.98
N ARG A 221 1.37 -12.32 -12.29
CA ARG A 221 0.31 -11.63 -13.05
C ARG A 221 -1.09 -11.88 -12.50
N LYS A 222 -1.42 -13.15 -12.18
CA LYS A 222 -2.72 -13.54 -11.62
C LYS A 222 -2.95 -12.87 -10.26
N LEU A 223 -1.91 -12.74 -9.44
CA LEU A 223 -1.99 -12.07 -8.15
C LEU A 223 -2.45 -10.61 -8.30
N VAL A 224 -1.85 -9.86 -9.23
CA VAL A 224 -2.22 -8.46 -9.47
C VAL A 224 -3.61 -8.33 -10.09
N GLU A 225 -3.98 -9.23 -11.02
CA GLU A 225 -5.31 -9.25 -11.62
C GLU A 225 -6.40 -9.51 -10.57
N LEU A 226 -6.17 -10.43 -9.62
CA LEU A 226 -7.08 -10.67 -8.49
C LEU A 226 -7.11 -9.48 -7.52
N ALA A 227 -5.97 -8.83 -7.26
CA ALA A 227 -5.92 -7.61 -6.46
C ALA A 227 -6.75 -6.49 -7.11
N LEU A 228 -6.71 -6.35 -8.43
CA LEU A 228 -7.53 -5.40 -9.18
C LEU A 228 -9.02 -5.74 -9.10
N GLN A 229 -9.40 -7.01 -9.15
CA GLN A 229 -10.79 -7.43 -8.95
C GLN A 229 -11.29 -7.05 -7.55
N LEU A 230 -10.46 -7.28 -6.53
CA LEU A 230 -10.77 -6.95 -5.15
C LEU A 230 -10.84 -5.43 -4.92
N TYR A 231 -9.97 -4.66 -5.58
CA TYR A 231 -10.01 -3.19 -5.60
C TYR A 231 -11.33 -2.66 -6.18
N LYS A 232 -11.77 -3.22 -7.33
CA LYS A 232 -13.01 -2.81 -7.99
C LYS A 232 -14.26 -3.17 -7.19
N ASN A 233 -14.27 -4.32 -6.52
CA ASN A 233 -15.44 -4.76 -5.75
C ASN A 233 -15.02 -5.55 -4.48
N PRO A 234 -14.69 -4.84 -3.37
CA PRO A 234 -14.36 -5.48 -2.11
C PRO A 234 -15.65 -6.01 -1.45
N SER A 235 -15.89 -7.31 -1.61
CA SER A 235 -17.07 -8.03 -1.15
C SER A 235 -16.73 -9.47 -0.76
N ALA A 236 -17.56 -10.09 0.07
CA ALA A 236 -17.38 -11.47 0.52
C ALA A 236 -17.34 -12.46 -0.65
N SER A 237 -18.16 -12.24 -1.68
CA SER A 237 -18.13 -13.05 -2.91
C SER A 237 -16.81 -12.93 -3.66
N THR A 238 -16.24 -11.72 -3.75
CA THR A 238 -14.94 -11.52 -4.42
C THR A 238 -13.82 -12.15 -3.60
N GLY A 239 -13.81 -11.97 -2.28
CA GLY A 239 -12.83 -12.59 -1.39
C GLY A 239 -12.88 -14.11 -1.45
N ALA A 240 -14.08 -14.70 -1.43
CA ALA A 240 -14.26 -16.14 -1.59
C ALA A 240 -13.74 -16.64 -2.95
N ALA A 241 -14.06 -15.94 -4.06
CA ALA A 241 -13.57 -16.30 -5.39
C ALA A 241 -12.03 -16.27 -5.46
N VAL A 242 -11.40 -15.27 -4.85
CA VAL A 242 -9.93 -15.19 -4.74
C VAL A 242 -9.38 -16.39 -3.99
N ALA A 243 -9.88 -16.67 -2.78
CA ALA A 243 -9.43 -17.77 -1.93
C ALA A 243 -9.59 -19.14 -2.65
N THR A 244 -10.76 -19.40 -3.25
CA THR A 244 -11.01 -20.62 -4.02
C THR A 244 -10.07 -20.76 -5.22
N SER A 245 -9.65 -19.65 -5.85
CA SER A 245 -8.68 -19.70 -6.98
C SER A 245 -7.27 -20.19 -6.58
N TYR A 246 -7.00 -20.24 -5.28
CA TYR A 246 -5.79 -20.79 -4.65
C TYR A 246 -6.06 -22.10 -3.88
N GLY A 247 -7.23 -22.72 -4.08
CA GLY A 247 -7.58 -23.98 -3.43
C GLY A 247 -7.92 -23.87 -1.95
N GLN A 248 -8.23 -22.67 -1.46
CA GLN A 248 -8.61 -22.43 -0.07
C GLN A 248 -10.12 -22.59 0.13
N HIS A 249 -10.55 -22.75 1.39
CA HIS A 249 -11.95 -23.03 1.76
C HIS A 249 -12.57 -21.86 2.54
N PRO A 250 -12.98 -20.77 1.85
CA PRO A 250 -13.66 -19.65 2.49
C PRO A 250 -15.09 -20.03 2.93
N PRO A 251 -15.66 -19.32 3.92
CA PRO A 251 -17.06 -19.47 4.29
C PRO A 251 -17.96 -19.15 3.08
N PRO A 252 -19.13 -19.81 2.97
CA PRO A 252 -20.06 -19.52 1.90
C PRO A 252 -20.44 -18.03 1.97
N PRO A 253 -20.45 -17.30 0.84
CA PRO A 253 -20.79 -15.89 0.83
C PRO A 253 -22.20 -15.73 1.39
N GLU A 254 -22.34 -14.93 2.46
CA GLU A 254 -23.67 -14.60 2.96
C GLU A 254 -24.51 -14.01 1.82
N PRO A 255 -25.75 -14.50 1.62
CA PRO A 255 -26.59 -13.95 0.57
C PRO A 255 -26.80 -12.46 0.83
N SER A 256 -26.63 -11.63 -0.21
CA SER A 256 -26.82 -10.17 -0.16
C SER A 256 -28.19 -9.74 0.38
N SER A 257 -29.16 -10.66 0.41
CA SER A 257 -30.44 -10.50 1.07
C SER A 257 -30.31 -10.31 2.58
N SER A 258 -29.33 -10.90 3.26
CA SER A 258 -29.21 -10.86 4.74
C SER A 258 -29.09 -9.43 5.25
N ARG A 259 -28.25 -8.59 4.64
CA ARG A 259 -28.03 -7.19 5.10
C ARG A 259 -29.18 -6.26 4.74
N ILE A 260 -29.78 -6.44 3.56
CA ILE A 260 -30.95 -5.64 3.15
C ILE A 260 -32.18 -6.05 3.95
N ASP A 261 -32.34 -7.34 4.23
CA ASP A 261 -33.44 -7.85 5.05
C ASP A 261 -33.23 -7.53 6.52
N LEU A 262 -32.00 -7.56 7.05
CA LEU A 262 -31.67 -7.05 8.38
C LEU A 262 -31.95 -5.55 8.48
N ALA A 263 -31.53 -4.75 7.49
CA ALA A 263 -31.83 -3.32 7.44
C ALA A 263 -33.33 -3.04 7.32
N ARG A 264 -34.07 -3.83 6.51
CA ARG A 264 -35.54 -3.76 6.42
C ARG A 264 -36.20 -4.18 7.73
N THR A 265 -35.65 -5.15 8.44
CA THR A 265 -36.18 -5.64 9.71
C THR A 265 -35.94 -4.60 10.80
N MET A 266 -34.74 -4.01 10.87
CA MET A 266 -34.45 -2.89 11.77
C MET A 266 -35.32 -1.67 11.47
N LEU A 267 -35.53 -1.33 10.19
CA LEU A 267 -36.44 -0.25 9.79
C LEU A 267 -37.90 -0.56 10.13
N ARG A 268 -38.34 -1.81 9.96
CA ARG A 268 -39.68 -2.25 10.37
C ARG A 268 -39.86 -2.19 11.88
N ASP A 269 -38.89 -2.64 12.65
CA ASP A 269 -38.95 -2.61 14.12
C ASP A 269 -38.97 -1.17 14.64
N LEU A 270 -38.20 -0.26 14.01
CA LEU A 270 -38.25 1.17 14.31
C LEU A 270 -39.62 1.77 13.96
N ALA A 271 -40.19 1.41 12.80
CA ALA A 271 -41.51 1.88 12.39
C ALA A 271 -42.63 1.32 13.30
N LEU A 272 -42.54 0.07 13.74
CA LEU A 272 -43.48 -0.54 14.68
C LEU A 272 -43.35 0.06 16.10
N GLY A 273 -42.13 0.40 16.52
CA GLY A 273 -41.88 1.15 17.74
C GLY A 273 -42.53 2.55 17.72
N LEU A 274 -42.53 3.21 16.56
CA LEU A 274 -43.19 4.51 16.37
C LEU A 274 -44.73 4.39 16.28
N VAL A 275 -45.26 3.32 15.70
CA VAL A 275 -46.71 3.08 15.57
C VAL A 275 -47.33 2.58 16.88
N SER A 276 -46.59 1.83 17.70
CA SER A 276 -47.04 1.43 19.04
C SER A 276 -47.05 2.57 20.06
N GLN A 277 -46.41 3.70 19.77
CA GLN A 277 -46.57 4.97 20.50
C GLN A 277 -47.75 5.81 19.99
N GLY A 278 -48.85 5.16 19.61
CA GLY A 278 -50.14 5.78 19.29
C GLY A 278 -50.90 6.35 20.50
N ALA A 279 -50.20 6.79 21.56
CA ALA A 279 -50.76 7.52 22.68
C ALA A 279 -49.72 8.55 23.16
N ASN A 280 -49.84 9.76 22.61
CA ASN A 280 -49.15 11.01 22.95
C ASN A 280 -48.25 10.96 24.22
N PRO A 281 -46.95 10.65 24.11
CA PRO A 281 -46.02 10.95 25.17
C PRO A 281 -45.53 12.38 24.96
N GLN A 282 -45.78 13.27 25.93
CA GLN A 282 -44.99 14.49 26.00
C GLN A 282 -43.51 14.10 26.01
N PRO A 283 -42.69 14.67 25.12
CA PRO A 283 -41.32 14.23 25.02
C PRO A 283 -40.56 14.64 26.28
N THR A 284 -39.91 13.67 26.93
CA THR A 284 -39.12 13.88 28.16
C THR A 284 -37.76 14.50 27.81
N TRP A 285 -37.78 15.75 27.36
CA TRP A 285 -36.55 16.52 27.22
C TRP A 285 -36.06 16.93 28.60
N SER A 286 -34.75 16.96 28.80
CA SER A 286 -34.20 17.69 29.94
C SER A 286 -34.49 19.20 29.74
N PRO A 287 -34.72 20.00 30.80
CA PRO A 287 -34.98 21.43 30.66
C PRO A 287 -33.92 22.16 29.81
N ARG A 288 -32.67 21.70 29.86
CA ARG A 288 -31.55 22.22 29.04
C ARG A 288 -31.69 21.96 27.53
N SER A 289 -32.41 20.92 27.14
CA SER A 289 -32.58 20.56 25.73
C SER A 289 -33.71 21.36 25.08
N GLU A 290 -34.72 21.71 25.87
CA GLU A 290 -35.84 22.57 25.46
C GLU A 290 -35.38 24.02 25.27
N ASP A 291 -34.50 24.51 26.16
CA ASP A 291 -33.85 25.82 26.02
C ASP A 291 -33.02 25.95 24.74
N ARG A 292 -32.39 24.85 24.27
CA ARG A 292 -31.58 24.85 23.04
C ARG A 292 -32.42 24.95 21.77
N LEU A 293 -33.61 24.37 21.77
CA LEU A 293 -34.54 24.44 20.63
C LEU A 293 -35.16 25.83 20.48
N ASN A 294 -35.35 26.55 21.59
CA ASN A 294 -35.95 27.88 21.60
C ASN A 294 -34.94 29.04 21.52
N ALA A 295 -33.63 28.77 21.71
CA ALA A 295 -32.58 29.79 21.66
C ALA A 295 -32.03 30.07 20.25
N GLU A 296 -32.33 29.24 19.26
CA GLU A 296 -31.85 29.43 17.88
C GLU A 296 -32.81 30.30 17.07
N THR A 297 -32.79 31.61 17.31
CA THR A 297 -33.25 32.57 16.27
C THR A 297 -32.27 32.53 15.09
N PRO A 298 -32.73 32.45 13.84
CA PRO A 298 -31.89 32.19 12.68
C PRO A 298 -31.28 33.50 12.18
N ASN A 299 -30.28 34.03 12.88
CA ASN A 299 -29.49 35.14 12.36
C ASN A 299 -28.02 34.72 12.22
N HIS A 300 -27.79 33.85 11.23
CA HIS A 300 -26.48 33.36 10.81
C HIS A 300 -25.45 34.48 10.60
N THR A 301 -25.90 35.69 10.27
CA THR A 301 -25.05 36.87 10.04
C THR A 301 -24.36 37.36 11.31
N GLU A 302 -25.01 37.31 12.48
CA GLU A 302 -24.39 37.70 13.77
C GLU A 302 -23.42 36.65 14.29
N GLN A 303 -23.75 35.36 14.13
CA GLN A 303 -22.83 34.26 14.49
C GLN A 303 -21.54 34.31 13.67
N ARG A 304 -21.64 34.65 12.37
CA ARG A 304 -20.46 34.80 11.50
C ARG A 304 -19.59 36.00 11.90
N LYS A 305 -20.20 37.11 12.33
CA LYS A 305 -19.49 38.29 12.86
C LYS A 305 -18.76 37.99 14.18
N ARG A 306 -19.38 37.23 15.10
CA ARG A 306 -18.75 36.82 16.37
C ARG A 306 -17.60 35.84 16.15
N ALA A 307 -17.73 34.92 15.19
CA ALA A 307 -16.65 33.99 14.86
C ALA A 307 -15.43 34.70 14.22
N MET A 308 -15.65 35.75 13.41
CA MET A 308 -14.54 36.54 12.85
C MET A 308 -13.85 37.41 13.92
N LEU A 309 -14.60 38.03 14.84
CA LEU A 309 -14.03 38.82 15.94
C LEU A 309 -13.27 37.98 16.99
N SER A 310 -13.51 36.67 17.04
CA SER A 310 -12.78 35.73 17.91
C SER A 310 -11.39 35.37 17.38
N LEU A 311 -11.10 35.62 16.09
CA LEU A 311 -9.82 35.30 15.47
C LEU A 311 -8.80 36.45 15.60
N ASP A 312 -9.27 37.68 15.81
CA ASP A 312 -8.41 38.86 15.95
C ASP A 312 -7.80 39.04 17.37
N ASN A 313 -8.24 38.24 18.36
CA ASN A 313 -7.76 38.33 19.75
C ASN A 313 -6.64 37.33 20.12
N VAL A 314 -6.04 36.63 19.15
CA VAL A 314 -4.99 35.60 19.41
C VAL A 314 -3.58 36.08 19.03
N HIS A 315 -3.37 37.39 18.88
CA HIS A 315 -2.03 37.97 18.63
C HIS A 315 -1.46 38.85 19.75
N ASP A 316 -2.15 38.98 20.89
CA ASP A 316 -1.59 39.60 22.09
C ASP A 316 -1.63 38.62 23.26
N HIS A 317 -0.66 37.69 23.27
CA HIS A 317 -0.01 37.08 24.43
C HIS A 317 0.62 35.74 24.03
N TYR A 318 1.86 35.81 23.53
CA TYR A 318 3.06 35.07 23.97
C TYR A 318 4.17 35.25 22.93
#